data_AF-A0A354FBJ6-F1
#
_entry.id   AF-A0A354FBJ6-F1
#
_cell.length_a   1.000
_cell.length_b   1.000
_cell.length_c   1.000
_cell.angle_alpha   90.00
_cell.angle_beta   90.00
_cell.angle_gamma   90.00
#
_symmetry.space_group_name_H-M   'P 1'
#
loop_
_entity.id
_entity.type
_entity.pdbx_description
1 polymer ?
#
loop_
_entity_poly.entity_id
_entity_poly.type
_entity_poly.pdbx_seq_one_letter_code
_entity_poly.pdbx_strand_id
1 'polypeptide(L)'
;AGFASSRTDIVLKMSYDILRLAKNAGAEVIATACPLCMLNLDMRQKAIEAKNNVTFNLPIMYFTELMALAFGCDPKKVGFNKHFVDAMPLAKKLQTATAGEVKS
;
A
#
# COMPACT_ATOMS: atom_id res chain seq x y z
N ALA A 1 8.74 -17.71 -6.75
CA ALA A 1 8.59 -16.51 -7.59
C ALA A 1 7.92 -16.76 -8.97
N GLY A 2 7.40 -17.97 -9.27
CA GLY A 2 6.99 -18.34 -10.64
C GLY A 2 5.63 -17.84 -11.15
N PHE A 3 4.71 -17.39 -10.28
CA PHE A 3 3.33 -17.06 -10.69
C PHE A 3 3.11 -15.61 -11.15
N ALA A 4 4.08 -14.72 -10.90
CA ALA A 4 3.95 -13.29 -11.20
C ALA A 4 3.78 -12.99 -12.71
N SER A 5 4.18 -13.92 -13.57
CA SER A 5 4.23 -13.74 -15.03
C SER A 5 3.30 -14.70 -15.80
N SER A 6 3.17 -15.97 -15.39
CA SER A 6 2.49 -16.99 -16.21
C SER A 6 0.98 -17.12 -16.00
N ARG A 7 0.43 -16.64 -14.87
CA ARG A 7 -1.00 -16.77 -14.51
C ARG A 7 -1.56 -15.49 -13.90
N THR A 8 -1.58 -14.43 -14.72
CA THR A 8 -2.06 -13.10 -14.32
C THR A 8 -3.51 -13.12 -13.82
N ASP A 9 -4.35 -14.01 -14.35
CA ASP A 9 -5.73 -14.22 -13.89
C ASP A 9 -5.82 -14.58 -12.41
N ILE A 10 -4.99 -15.54 -11.96
CA ILE A 10 -4.93 -15.98 -10.57
C ILE A 10 -4.41 -14.85 -9.68
N VAL A 11 -3.34 -14.17 -10.12
CA VAL A 11 -2.74 -13.06 -9.36
C VAL A 11 -3.76 -11.94 -9.15
N LEU A 12 -4.49 -11.53 -10.18
CA LEU A 12 -5.51 -10.49 -10.06
C LEU A 12 -6.64 -10.90 -9.11
N LYS A 13 -7.07 -12.17 -9.13
CA LYS A 13 -8.09 -12.67 -8.21
C LYS A 13 -7.59 -12.67 -6.76
N MET A 14 -6.40 -13.21 -6.50
CA MET A 14 -5.86 -13.26 -5.14
C MET A 14 -5.58 -11.85 -4.57
N SER A 15 -5.04 -10.95 -5.39
CA SER A 15 -4.84 -9.55 -5.00
C SER A 15 -6.17 -8.85 -4.69
N TYR A 16 -7.23 -9.10 -5.49
CA TYR A 16 -8.57 -8.59 -5.20
C TYR A 16 -9.09 -9.07 -3.84
N ASP A 17 -8.96 -10.37 -3.55
CA ASP A 17 -9.45 -10.95 -2.29
C ASP A 17 -8.73 -10.30 -1.08
N ILE A 18 -7.42 -10.05 -1.18
CA ILE A 18 -6.64 -9.35 -0.14
C ILE A 18 -7.11 -7.91 0.04
N LEU A 19 -7.21 -7.13 -1.04
CA LEU A 19 -7.62 -5.72 -1.01
C LEU A 19 -9.03 -5.56 -0.44
N ARG A 20 -9.95 -6.44 -0.85
CA ARG A 20 -11.34 -6.44 -0.37
C ARG A 20 -11.41 -6.73 1.11
N LEU A 21 -10.70 -7.75 1.59
CA LEU A 21 -10.68 -8.08 3.03
C LEU A 21 -10.09 -6.95 3.86
N ALA A 22 -8.96 -6.37 3.42
CA ALA A 22 -8.34 -5.24 4.10
C ALA A 22 -9.27 -4.02 4.16
N LYS A 23 -9.92 -3.67 3.04
CA LYS A 23 -10.88 -2.55 2.99
C LYS A 23 -12.08 -2.79 3.91
N ASN A 24 -12.64 -4.00 3.88
CA ASN A 24 -13.78 -4.37 4.72
C ASN A 24 -13.43 -4.38 6.22
N ALA A 25 -12.16 -4.65 6.56
CA ALA A 25 -11.65 -4.56 7.92
C ALA A 25 -11.38 -3.11 8.37
N GLY A 26 -11.61 -2.12 7.51
CA GLY A 26 -11.36 -0.70 7.82
C GLY A 26 -9.89 -0.30 7.77
N ALA A 27 -9.03 -1.07 7.09
CA ALA A 27 -7.62 -0.72 6.96
C ALA A 27 -7.43 0.59 6.17
N GLU A 28 -6.55 1.47 6.66
CA GLU A 28 -6.13 2.69 5.95
C GLU A 28 -4.94 2.44 5.03
N VAL A 29 -4.19 1.34 5.25
CA VAL A 29 -2.98 0.95 4.51
C VAL A 29 -2.74 -0.55 4.64
N ILE A 30 -2.11 -1.15 3.63
CA ILE A 30 -1.52 -2.49 3.74
C ILE A 30 0.01 -2.36 3.80
N ALA A 31 0.61 -2.87 4.87
CA ALA A 31 2.06 -3.00 4.97
C ALA A 31 2.52 -4.34 4.37
N THR A 32 3.59 -4.30 3.57
CA THR A 32 4.18 -5.49 2.95
C THR A 32 5.65 -5.62 3.32
N ALA A 33 6.14 -6.87 3.37
CA ALA A 33 7.56 -7.19 3.59
C ALA A 33 8.17 -7.98 2.42
N CYS A 34 7.46 -8.02 1.30
CA CYS A 34 7.89 -8.69 0.08
C CYS A 34 7.68 -7.75 -1.11
N PRO A 35 8.73 -7.41 -1.89
CA PRO A 35 8.63 -6.49 -3.02
C PRO A 35 7.61 -6.97 -4.06
N LEU A 36 7.47 -8.28 -4.23
CA LEU A 36 6.51 -8.86 -5.16
C LEU A 36 5.06 -8.71 -4.68
N CYS A 37 4.81 -8.78 -3.37
CA CYS A 37 3.49 -8.50 -2.80
C CYS A 37 3.13 -7.02 -3.00
N MET A 38 4.06 -6.11 -2.74
CA MET A 38 3.87 -4.68 -3.01
C MET A 38 3.54 -4.45 -4.48
N LEU A 39 4.32 -5.01 -5.40
CA LEU A 39 4.09 -4.88 -6.85
C LEU A 39 2.69 -5.38 -7.26
N ASN A 40 2.25 -6.54 -6.75
CA ASN A 40 0.96 -7.11 -7.14
C ASN A 40 -0.24 -6.40 -6.53
N LEU A 41 -0.09 -5.72 -5.39
CA LEU A 41 -1.18 -5.01 -4.72
C LEU A 41 -1.24 -3.53 -5.10
N ASP A 42 -0.09 -2.88 -5.33
CA ASP A 42 -0.01 -1.45 -5.69
C ASP A 42 -0.21 -1.27 -7.20
N MET A 43 0.71 -1.79 -8.02
CA MET A 43 0.71 -1.57 -9.47
C MET A 43 -0.57 -2.08 -10.15
N ARG A 44 -1.10 -3.22 -9.68
CA ARG A 44 -2.28 -3.85 -10.29
C ARG A 44 -3.61 -3.34 -9.71
N GLN A 45 -3.60 -2.49 -8.68
CA GLN A 45 -4.83 -2.09 -7.98
C GLN A 45 -5.87 -1.49 -8.93
N LYS A 46 -5.45 -0.54 -9.77
CA LYS A 46 -6.35 0.12 -10.75
C LYS A 46 -6.99 -0.87 -11.73
N ALA A 47 -6.22 -1.86 -12.19
CA ALA A 47 -6.74 -2.90 -13.08
C ALA A 47 -7.73 -3.82 -12.37
N ILE A 48 -7.47 -4.13 -11.09
CA ILE A 48 -8.36 -4.93 -10.23
C ILE A 48 -9.66 -4.17 -9.98
N GLU A 49 -9.57 -2.89 -9.62
CA GLU A 49 -10.69 -1.97 -9.39
C GLU A 49 -11.59 -1.89 -10.64
N ALA A 50 -11.00 -1.60 -11.80
CA ALA A 50 -11.72 -1.52 -13.06
C ALA A 50 -12.42 -2.84 -13.43
N LYS A 51 -11.75 -3.99 -13.25
CA LYS A 51 -12.31 -5.31 -13.59
C LYS A 51 -13.50 -5.69 -12.71
N ASN A 52 -13.51 -5.27 -11.45
CA ASN A 52 -14.53 -5.67 -10.48
C ASN A 52 -15.56 -4.57 -10.19
N ASN A 53 -15.43 -3.40 -10.84
CA ASN A 53 -16.27 -2.22 -10.61
C ASN A 53 -16.32 -1.81 -9.13
N VAL A 54 -15.14 -1.74 -8.49
CA VAL A 54 -14.96 -1.31 -7.09
C VAL A 54 -13.84 -0.28 -7.00
N THR A 55 -13.83 0.50 -5.91
CA THR A 55 -12.73 1.41 -5.58
C THR A 55 -12.23 1.11 -4.18
N PHE A 56 -10.97 0.72 -4.05
CA PHE A 56 -10.30 0.54 -2.77
C PHE A 56 -9.60 1.81 -2.33
N ASN A 57 -8.87 2.46 -3.27
CA ASN A 57 -7.97 3.59 -3.02
C ASN A 57 -7.13 3.35 -1.75
N LEU A 58 -6.54 2.16 -1.66
CA LEU A 58 -5.86 1.67 -0.46
C LEU A 58 -4.34 1.69 -0.71
N PRO A 59 -3.59 2.60 -0.07
CA PRO A 59 -2.13 2.64 -0.19
C PRO A 59 -1.48 1.33 0.24
N ILE A 60 -0.45 0.92 -0.49
CA ILE A 60 0.34 -0.27 -0.19
C ILE A 60 1.78 0.17 0.09
N MET A 61 2.24 0.00 1.33
CA MET A 61 3.55 0.46 1.75
C MET A 61 4.47 -0.72 2.03
N TYR A 62 5.77 -0.54 1.78
CA TYR A 62 6.77 -1.44 2.30
C TYR A 62 7.05 -1.10 3.77
N PHE A 63 7.20 -2.11 4.62
CA PHE A 63 7.29 -1.89 6.07
C PHE A 63 8.44 -0.97 6.48
N THR A 64 9.56 -0.97 5.74
CA THR A 64 10.68 -0.05 6.02
C THR A 64 10.34 1.41 5.69
N GLU A 65 9.42 1.67 4.76
CA GLU A 65 8.93 3.03 4.50
C GLU A 65 8.15 3.56 5.71
N LEU A 66 7.32 2.71 6.33
CA LEU A 66 6.62 3.02 7.58
C LEU A 66 7.59 3.26 8.74
N MET A 67 8.63 2.42 8.85
CA MET A 67 9.70 2.64 9.85
C MET A 67 10.40 3.99 9.64
N ALA A 68 10.72 4.34 8.39
CA ALA A 68 11.33 5.62 8.07
C ALA A 68 10.43 6.80 8.45
N LEU A 69 9.12 6.71 8.23
CA LEU A 69 8.16 7.72 8.70
C LEU A 69 8.14 7.82 10.23
N ALA A 70 8.14 6.70 10.93
CA ALA A 70 8.18 6.67 12.40
C ALA A 70 9.45 7.30 12.97
N PHE A 71 10.57 7.16 12.27
CA PHE A 71 11.84 7.82 12.60
C PHE A 71 11.93 9.28 12.14
N GLY A 72 10.85 9.87 11.60
CA GLY A 72 10.79 11.28 11.22
C GLY A 72 11.45 11.60 9.87
N CYS A 73 11.70 10.61 9.00
CA CYS A 73 12.22 10.85 7.67
C CYS A 73 11.18 11.51 6.76
N ASP A 74 11.60 12.43 5.90
CA ASP A 74 10.72 13.11 4.91
C ASP A 74 10.04 12.09 3.95
N PRO A 75 8.69 12.07 3.84
CA PRO A 75 7.99 11.10 3.00
C PRO A 75 8.39 11.16 1.52
N LYS A 76 8.71 12.35 1.01
CA LYS A 76 9.14 12.51 -0.38
C LYS A 76 10.50 11.85 -0.61
N LYS A 77 11.40 11.90 0.37
CA LYS A 77 12.72 11.24 0.28
C LYS A 77 12.62 9.73 0.42
N VAL A 78 11.69 9.25 1.26
CA VAL A 78 11.40 7.81 1.41
C VAL A 78 10.80 7.23 0.12
N GLY A 79 10.04 8.02 -0.63
CA GLY A 79 9.53 7.64 -1.96
C GLY A 79 8.02 7.44 -2.03
N PHE A 80 7.25 7.91 -1.05
CA PHE A 80 5.78 7.77 -1.04
C PHE A 80 5.08 8.41 -2.25
N ASN A 81 5.73 9.36 -2.93
CA ASN A 81 5.22 9.98 -4.15
C ASN A 81 5.41 9.13 -5.41
N LYS A 82 5.98 7.93 -5.30
CA LYS A 82 6.24 7.01 -6.42
C LYS A 82 5.26 5.84 -6.48
N HIS A 83 4.36 5.73 -5.51
CA HIS A 83 3.38 4.65 -5.42
C HIS A 83 2.32 4.80 -6.51
N PHE A 84 1.77 3.69 -7.00
CA PHE A 84 0.74 3.70 -8.06
C PHE A 84 -0.62 4.18 -7.53
N VAL A 85 -0.89 3.89 -6.25
CA VAL A 85 -1.96 4.49 -5.45
C VAL A 85 -1.38 5.58 -4.57
N ASP A 86 -2.00 6.76 -4.53
CA ASP A 86 -1.43 7.92 -3.84
C ASP A 86 -1.34 7.69 -2.33
N ALA A 87 -0.11 7.52 -1.84
CA ALA A 87 0.21 7.28 -0.45
C ALA A 87 0.57 8.57 0.32
N MET A 88 0.76 9.69 -0.37
CA MET A 88 1.22 10.95 0.23
C MET A 88 0.26 11.53 1.27
N PRO A 89 -1.09 11.53 1.08
CA PRO A 89 -2.01 12.06 2.06
C PRO A 89 -1.92 11.31 3.39
N LEU A 90 -1.86 9.98 3.34
CA LEU A 90 -1.75 9.15 4.53
C LEU A 90 -0.38 9.29 5.20
N ALA A 91 0.71 9.31 4.42
CA ALA A 91 2.05 9.50 4.97
C ALA A 91 2.16 10.81 5.78
N LYS A 92 1.57 11.91 5.28
CA LYS A 92 1.50 13.18 6.00
C LYS A 92 0.66 13.08 7.27
N LYS A 93 -0.52 12.46 7.20
CA LYS A 93 -1.39 12.22 8.37
C LYS A 93 -0.64 11.47 9.47
N LEU A 94 0.06 10.40 9.11
CA LEU A 94 0.83 9.57 10.07
C LEU A 94 1.99 10.34 10.69
N GLN A 95 2.71 11.18 9.93
CA GLN A 95 3.78 12.01 10.49
C GLN A 95 3.29 13.05 11.50
N THR A 96 2.11 13.63 11.29
CA THR A 96 1.55 14.58 12.26
C THR A 96 1.14 13.90 13.56
N ALA A 97 0.68 12.64 13.49
CA ALA A 97 0.33 11.85 14.67
C ALA A 97 1.58 11.47 15.48
N THR A 98 2.63 10.97 14.84
CA THR A 98 3.86 10.55 15.52
C THR A 98 4.64 11.71 16.12
N ALA A 99 4.62 12.90 15.49
CA ALA A 99 5.25 14.11 16.04
C ALA A 99 4.65 14.55 17.38
N GLY A 100 3.41 14.17 17.68
CA GLY A 100 2.75 14.39 18.98
C GLY A 100 3.17 13.40 20.06
N GLU A 101 3.49 12.16 19.69
CA GLU A 101 3.82 11.07 20.63
C GLU A 101 5.29 11.06 21.03
N VAL A 102 6.22 11.47 20.15
CA VAL A 102 7.66 11.47 20.44
C VAL A 102 8.11 12.61 21.37
N LYS A 103 7.21 13.57 21.67
CA LYS A 103 7.48 14.69 22.60
C LYS A 103 7.00 14.44 24.04
N SER A 104 6.42 13.28 24.33
CA SER A 104 6.05 12.84 25.69
C SER A 104 7.05 11.84 26.25
#